data_AF-A0A1D6J4S4-F1
#
_entry.id   AF-A0A1D6J4S4-F1
#
_cell.length_a   1.000
_cell.length_b   1.000
_cell.length_c   1.000
_cell.angle_alpha   90.00
_cell.angle_beta   90.00
_cell.angle_gamma   90.00
#
_symmetry.space_group_name_H-M   'P 1'
#
loop_
_entity.id
_entity.type
_entity.pdbx_description
1 polymer ?
#
loop_
_entity_poly.entity_id
_entity_poly.type
_entity_poly.pdbx_seq_one_letter_code
_entity_poly.pdbx_strand_id
1 'polypeptide(L)'
;MVVSRARVQDPGTGAHREVLYKGMASELFVPYMDPTEAWYFKTYMDAGEYGFGLQAMPLVPLNDCPRHARYLDGVFVAADGRPYVREKMICVFERYAGEVAWRHSESPITGLDIRESRPKVTLVARMVASVANYDYIMDWEFQMDGLVRIKVGLSGILMVKGTSYSHLSEARGNEGDMHGTLLSENVIGVIHDHYVTFRLDMDVDGADNSFVRVEMARQETGPGGVPRRQPRQEDARRRPVRVPEQRGGHSGYLVRERPSDREQGPGAVVHAGVPPHPVPGGLPHHAHRVVKLRPQASQLLREQPHPQAAPDQRG
;
A
#
# COMPACT_ATOMS: atom_id res chain seq x y z
N MET A 1 -12.86 1.73 -8.28
CA MET A 1 -13.02 2.56 -7.07
C MET A 1 -12.07 3.75 -7.13
N VAL A 2 -12.58 4.95 -6.81
CA VAL A 2 -11.80 6.19 -6.74
C VAL A 2 -11.96 6.75 -5.33
N VAL A 3 -10.86 7.05 -4.65
CA VAL A 3 -10.86 7.77 -3.38
C VAL A 3 -10.63 9.24 -3.68
N SER A 4 -11.39 10.14 -3.07
CA SER A 4 -11.25 11.58 -3.30
C SER A 4 -11.36 12.37 -2.00
N ARG A 5 -10.63 13.49 -1.95
CA ARG A 5 -10.60 14.43 -0.82
C ARG A 5 -10.31 13.74 0.51
N ALA A 6 -9.32 12.84 0.53
CA ALA A 6 -8.87 12.26 1.80
C ALA A 6 -8.20 13.37 2.61
N ARG A 7 -8.67 13.54 3.84
CA ARG A 7 -8.24 14.56 4.79
C ARG A 7 -8.04 13.92 6.15
N VAL A 8 -7.12 14.47 6.94
CA VAL A 8 -6.89 14.07 8.33
C VAL A 8 -7.27 15.22 9.25
N GLN A 9 -7.91 14.93 10.38
CA GLN A 9 -8.14 15.94 11.40
C GLN A 9 -6.89 16.06 12.27
N ASP A 10 -6.33 17.26 12.35
CA ASP A 10 -5.21 17.57 13.22
C ASP A 10 -5.70 17.59 14.68
N PRO A 11 -5.14 16.74 15.58
CA PRO A 11 -5.64 16.65 16.95
C PRO A 11 -5.32 17.88 17.81
N GLY A 12 -4.28 18.65 17.46
CA GLY A 12 -3.88 19.84 18.21
C GLY A 12 -4.74 21.05 17.88
N THR A 13 -5.10 21.20 16.60
CA THR A 13 -5.86 22.37 16.11
C THR A 13 -7.33 22.07 15.82
N GLY A 14 -7.70 20.80 15.70
CA GLY A 14 -9.02 20.36 15.23
C GLY A 14 -9.27 20.56 13.73
N ALA A 15 -8.33 21.16 13.00
CA ALA A 15 -8.47 21.51 11.60
C ALA A 15 -8.34 20.28 10.68
N HIS A 16 -9.09 20.26 9.58
CA HIS A 16 -8.92 19.25 8.53
C HIS A 16 -7.79 19.64 7.57
N ARG A 17 -6.82 18.74 7.43
CA ARG A 17 -5.64 18.89 6.59
C ARG A 17 -5.74 18.01 5.36
N GLU A 18 -5.40 18.57 4.21
CA GLU A 18 -5.49 17.88 2.92
C GLU A 18 -4.32 16.92 2.72
N VAL A 19 -4.59 15.80 2.06
CA VAL A 19 -3.63 14.71 1.85
C VAL A 19 -3.64 14.26 0.41
N LEU A 20 -4.80 13.82 -0.06
CA LEU A 20 -4.99 13.22 -1.39
C LEU A 20 -6.27 13.79 -1.97
N TYR A 21 -6.12 14.55 -3.06
CA TYR A 21 -7.26 15.05 -3.81
C TYR A 21 -7.98 13.92 -4.53
N LYS A 22 -7.23 13.05 -5.22
CA LYS A 22 -7.78 11.92 -5.99
C LYS A 22 -6.80 10.76 -6.11
N GLY A 23 -7.25 9.56 -5.76
CA GLY A 23 -6.48 8.33 -5.90
C GLY A 23 -7.27 7.23 -6.60
N MET A 24 -6.67 6.58 -7.59
CA MET A 24 -7.26 5.42 -8.28
C MET A 24 -6.22 4.55 -8.98
N ALA A 25 -6.53 3.28 -9.18
CA ALA A 25 -5.83 2.46 -10.16
C ALA A 25 -6.19 3.01 -11.55
N SER A 26 -5.18 3.51 -12.26
CA SER A 26 -5.36 4.13 -13.57
C SER A 26 -5.23 3.13 -14.71
N GLU A 27 -4.36 2.12 -14.55
CA GLU A 27 -4.19 1.05 -15.52
C GLU A 27 -3.59 -0.20 -14.87
N LEU A 28 -3.86 -1.37 -15.46
CA LEU A 28 -3.19 -2.62 -15.20
C LEU A 28 -2.63 -3.15 -16.52
N PHE A 29 -1.37 -3.59 -16.52
CA PHE A 29 -0.72 -4.17 -17.70
C PHE A 29 -0.25 -5.59 -17.38
N VAL A 30 -0.73 -6.56 -18.17
CA VAL A 30 -0.51 -8.00 -17.96
C VAL A 30 0.14 -8.64 -19.20
N PRO A 31 1.47 -8.49 -19.38
CA PRO A 31 2.19 -9.10 -20.49
C PRO A 31 2.52 -10.57 -20.22
N TYR A 32 2.17 -11.45 -21.16
CA TYR A 32 2.63 -12.83 -21.18
C TYR A 32 3.98 -12.95 -21.89
N MET A 33 4.82 -13.87 -21.41
CA MET A 33 6.21 -14.04 -21.85
C MET A 33 6.41 -15.20 -22.84
N ASP A 34 5.34 -15.62 -23.52
CA ASP A 34 5.40 -16.62 -24.58
C ASP A 34 5.35 -15.93 -25.97
N PRO A 35 6.45 -15.96 -26.75
CA PRO A 35 6.55 -15.31 -28.05
C PRO A 35 5.91 -16.11 -29.19
N THR A 36 5.33 -17.28 -28.93
CA THR A 36 4.69 -18.09 -29.99
C THR A 36 3.43 -17.41 -30.51
N GLU A 37 3.00 -17.79 -31.72
CA GLU A 37 1.85 -17.20 -32.41
C GLU A 37 0.56 -17.17 -31.57
N ALA A 38 0.37 -18.15 -30.69
CA ALA A 38 -0.81 -18.24 -29.83
C ALA A 38 -0.79 -17.29 -28.61
N TRP A 39 0.35 -16.66 -28.30
CA TRP A 39 0.55 -15.91 -27.05
C TRP A 39 1.20 -14.54 -27.20
N TYR A 40 1.97 -14.28 -28.27
CA TYR A 40 2.78 -13.05 -28.40
C TYR A 40 1.98 -11.74 -28.27
N PHE A 41 0.68 -11.76 -28.59
CA PHE A 41 -0.21 -10.61 -28.55
C PHE A 41 -0.96 -10.45 -27.21
N LYS A 42 -0.82 -11.39 -26.27
CA LYS A 42 -1.52 -11.36 -24.98
C LYS A 42 -0.78 -10.44 -24.02
N THR A 43 -1.11 -9.15 -24.10
CA THR A 43 -0.55 -8.12 -23.23
C THR A 43 -1.65 -7.19 -22.75
N TYR A 44 -2.56 -7.73 -21.91
CA TYR A 44 -3.81 -7.06 -21.58
C TYR A 44 -3.59 -5.72 -20.87
N MET A 45 -4.43 -4.74 -21.23
CA MET A 45 -4.57 -3.48 -20.53
C MET A 45 -5.94 -3.44 -19.84
N ASP A 46 -6.06 -4.07 -18.67
CA ASP A 46 -7.36 -4.44 -18.10
C ASP A 46 -8.31 -3.25 -17.91
N ALA A 47 -7.78 -2.09 -17.50
CA ALA A 47 -8.62 -0.92 -17.29
C ALA A 47 -9.00 -0.24 -18.61
N GLY A 48 -8.04 -0.07 -19.51
CA GLY A 48 -8.23 0.58 -20.81
C GLY A 48 -9.08 -0.24 -21.80
N GLU A 49 -8.89 -1.56 -21.84
CA GLU A 49 -9.55 -2.46 -22.81
C GLU A 49 -10.91 -2.96 -22.31
N TYR A 50 -11.03 -3.28 -21.02
CA TYR A 50 -12.23 -3.95 -20.47
C TYR A 50 -13.01 -3.11 -19.47
N GLY A 51 -12.43 -2.00 -18.99
CA GLY A 51 -13.03 -1.12 -18.00
C GLY A 51 -12.99 -1.71 -16.60
N PHE A 52 -12.01 -1.32 -15.79
CA PHE A 52 -11.78 -1.92 -14.46
C PHE A 52 -12.98 -1.80 -13.50
N GLY A 53 -13.76 -0.73 -13.61
CA GLY A 53 -15.01 -0.58 -12.85
C GLY A 53 -16.16 -1.46 -13.38
N LEU A 54 -16.22 -1.69 -14.70
CA LEU A 54 -17.22 -2.56 -15.32
C LEU A 54 -16.96 -4.03 -14.98
N GLN A 55 -15.69 -4.40 -14.81
CA GLN A 55 -15.25 -5.72 -14.36
C GLN A 55 -15.33 -5.90 -12.83
N ALA A 56 -15.79 -4.89 -12.08
CA ALA A 56 -16.08 -5.06 -10.67
C ALA A 56 -17.26 -6.03 -10.47
N MET A 57 -17.17 -6.89 -9.47
CA MET A 57 -18.18 -7.90 -9.15
C MET A 57 -18.81 -7.65 -7.77
N PRO A 58 -20.10 -8.03 -7.57
CA PRO A 58 -20.72 -7.99 -6.26
C PRO A 58 -19.95 -8.82 -5.24
N LEU A 59 -19.63 -8.21 -4.10
CA LEU A 59 -18.86 -8.84 -3.02
C LEU A 59 -19.73 -9.86 -2.28
N VAL A 60 -19.16 -11.03 -2.00
CA VAL A 60 -19.80 -12.12 -1.26
C VAL A 60 -19.68 -11.85 0.24
N PRO A 61 -20.79 -11.59 0.96
CA PRO A 61 -20.73 -11.30 2.39
C PRO A 61 -20.12 -12.44 3.19
N LEU A 62 -19.38 -12.10 4.26
CA LEU A 62 -18.62 -13.00 5.14
C LEU A 62 -17.38 -13.66 4.51
N ASN A 63 -17.32 -13.76 3.19
CA ASN A 63 -16.17 -14.31 2.47
C ASN A 63 -15.22 -13.19 2.03
N ASP A 64 -15.73 -12.20 1.29
CA ASP A 64 -14.93 -11.08 0.79
C ASP A 64 -14.81 -9.96 1.84
N CYS A 65 -15.82 -9.80 2.69
CA CYS A 65 -15.89 -8.74 3.70
C CYS A 65 -16.47 -9.26 5.02
N PRO A 66 -16.00 -8.75 6.18
CA PRO A 66 -16.42 -9.26 7.48
C PRO A 66 -17.89 -8.92 7.79
N ARG A 67 -18.45 -9.59 8.80
CA ARG A 67 -19.85 -9.50 9.21
C ARG A 67 -20.36 -8.06 9.41
N HIS A 68 -19.52 -7.18 9.96
CA HIS A 68 -19.87 -5.80 10.28
C HIS A 68 -19.64 -4.81 9.12
N ALA A 69 -19.26 -5.30 7.94
CA ALA A 69 -19.05 -4.45 6.77
C ALA A 69 -20.35 -3.74 6.35
N ARG A 70 -20.18 -2.53 5.81
CA ARG A 70 -21.23 -1.78 5.11
C ARG A 70 -20.95 -1.84 3.62
N TYR A 71 -22.00 -2.03 2.83
CA TYR A 71 -21.89 -2.17 1.39
C TYR A 71 -22.39 -0.91 0.69
N LEU A 72 -21.75 -0.59 -0.42
CA LEU A 72 -22.14 0.48 -1.32
C LEU A 72 -22.43 -0.15 -2.68
N ASP A 73 -23.59 0.21 -3.23
CA ASP A 73 -24.03 -0.24 -4.54
C ASP A 73 -23.44 0.67 -5.63
N GLY A 74 -23.33 0.14 -6.84
CA GLY A 74 -22.85 0.86 -8.02
C GLY A 74 -23.95 1.04 -9.04
N VAL A 75 -24.04 2.23 -9.63
CA VAL A 75 -24.87 2.49 -10.82
C VAL A 75 -23.98 2.41 -12.06
N PHE A 76 -24.38 1.57 -13.00
CA PHE A 76 -23.69 1.29 -14.26
C PHE A 76 -24.58 1.62 -15.44
N VAL A 77 -23.99 1.61 -16.64
CA VAL A 77 -24.68 1.89 -17.90
C VAL A 77 -24.50 0.67 -18.82
N ALA A 78 -25.60 0.12 -19.30
CA ALA A 78 -25.59 -0.99 -20.27
C ALA A 78 -25.16 -0.49 -21.66
N ALA A 79 -24.83 -1.42 -22.57
CA ALA A 79 -24.38 -1.09 -23.91
C ALA A 79 -25.42 -0.25 -24.72
N ASP A 80 -26.70 -0.36 -24.38
CA ASP A 80 -27.80 0.42 -24.96
C ASP A 80 -28.05 1.76 -24.23
N GLY A 81 -27.19 2.14 -23.28
CA GLY A 81 -27.29 3.37 -22.50
C GLY A 81 -28.22 3.29 -21.28
N ARG A 82 -28.90 2.17 -21.03
CA ARG A 82 -29.81 2.06 -19.87
C ARG A 82 -29.02 1.96 -18.56
N PRO A 83 -29.36 2.76 -17.53
CA PRO A 83 -28.74 2.62 -16.22
C PRO A 83 -29.24 1.36 -15.52
N TYR A 84 -28.35 0.69 -14.79
CA TYR A 84 -28.70 -0.42 -13.91
C TYR A 84 -27.88 -0.38 -12.63
N VAL A 85 -28.44 -0.89 -11.53
CA VAL A 85 -27.77 -0.98 -10.23
C VAL A 85 -27.17 -2.38 -10.07
N ARG A 86 -25.94 -2.45 -9.55
CA ARG A 86 -25.40 -3.68 -8.96
C ARG A 86 -25.14 -3.46 -7.50
N GLU A 87 -25.61 -4.38 -6.68
CA GLU A 87 -25.45 -4.31 -5.24
C GLU A 87 -24.04 -4.71 -4.80
N LYS A 88 -23.61 -4.23 -3.64
CA LYS A 88 -22.41 -4.72 -2.92
C LYS A 88 -21.11 -4.60 -3.72
N MET A 89 -20.94 -3.50 -4.45
CA MET A 89 -19.76 -3.28 -5.29
C MET A 89 -18.53 -2.85 -4.50
N ILE A 90 -18.74 -2.15 -3.39
CA ILE A 90 -17.69 -1.75 -2.46
C ILE A 90 -18.15 -2.12 -1.06
N CYS A 91 -17.25 -2.62 -0.22
CA CYS A 91 -17.51 -2.77 1.21
C CYS A 91 -16.56 -1.90 2.02
N VAL A 92 -17.06 -1.37 3.14
CA VAL A 92 -16.32 -0.54 4.09
C VAL A 92 -16.41 -1.17 5.47
N PHE A 93 -15.28 -1.39 6.13
CA PHE A 93 -15.23 -2.02 7.45
C PHE A 93 -14.00 -1.62 8.24
N GLU A 94 -14.09 -1.75 9.57
CA GLU A 94 -12.94 -1.64 10.46
C GLU A 94 -12.27 -3.00 10.64
N ARG A 95 -10.94 -3.03 10.53
CA ARG A 95 -10.13 -4.23 10.72
C ARG A 95 -9.35 -4.15 12.02
N TYR A 96 -9.52 -5.19 12.84
CA TYR A 96 -8.81 -5.43 14.09
C TYR A 96 -7.87 -6.62 13.91
N ALA A 97 -6.71 -6.40 13.28
CA ALA A 97 -5.77 -7.48 12.90
C ALA A 97 -4.78 -7.87 14.02
N GLY A 98 -5.00 -7.40 15.26
CA GLY A 98 -4.06 -7.61 16.38
C GLY A 98 -2.77 -6.79 16.27
N GLU A 99 -2.70 -5.86 15.32
CA GLU A 99 -1.56 -4.96 15.16
C GLU A 99 -1.50 -3.96 16.33
N VAL A 100 -0.29 -3.63 16.77
CA VAL A 100 -0.05 -2.62 17.82
C VAL A 100 0.12 -1.25 17.15
N ALA A 101 -0.64 -0.26 17.59
CA ALA A 101 -0.49 1.13 17.12
C ALA A 101 0.80 1.73 17.68
N TRP A 102 0.98 1.63 19.00
CA TRP A 102 2.22 1.91 19.70
C TRP A 102 2.24 1.20 21.05
N ARG A 103 3.42 0.96 21.59
CA ARG A 103 3.61 0.43 22.93
C ARG A 103 4.92 0.91 23.54
N HIS A 104 4.94 0.99 24.86
CA HIS A 104 6.14 1.23 25.64
C HIS A 104 6.09 0.44 26.94
N SER A 105 7.25 0.06 27.45
CA SER A 105 7.39 -0.57 28.76
C SER A 105 8.66 -0.02 29.37
N GLU A 106 8.52 0.66 30.50
CA GLU A 106 9.64 1.30 31.18
C GLU A 106 10.58 0.25 31.76
N SER A 107 11.86 0.58 31.82
CA SER A 107 12.88 -0.30 32.36
C SER A 107 12.66 -0.53 33.85
N PRO A 108 12.78 -1.78 34.33
CA PRO A 108 12.71 -2.09 35.75
C PRO A 108 13.69 -1.30 36.63
N ILE A 109 14.78 -0.77 36.04
CA ILE A 109 15.79 0.01 36.76
C ILE A 109 15.25 1.33 37.33
N THR A 110 14.15 1.85 36.76
CA THR A 110 13.51 3.07 37.25
C THR A 110 12.64 2.83 38.49
N GLY A 111 12.31 1.57 38.79
CA GLY A 111 11.34 1.21 39.82
C GLY A 111 9.89 1.57 39.48
N LEU A 112 9.61 2.06 38.27
CA LEU A 112 8.27 2.44 37.82
C LEU A 112 7.61 1.27 37.06
N ASP A 113 6.44 0.83 37.50
CA ASP A 113 5.63 -0.17 36.79
C ASP A 113 4.79 0.49 35.68
N ILE A 114 5.48 0.99 34.64
CA ILE A 114 4.85 1.64 33.48
C ILE A 114 4.88 0.67 32.30
N ARG A 115 3.69 0.19 31.91
CA ARG A 115 3.49 -0.58 30.69
C ARG A 115 2.24 -0.11 29.98
N GLU A 116 2.41 0.33 28.74
CA GLU A 116 1.32 0.90 27.95
C GLU A 116 1.35 0.34 26.52
N SER A 117 0.18 -0.01 26.00
CA SER A 117 0.03 -0.53 24.64
C SER A 117 -1.33 -0.13 24.08
N ARG A 118 -1.35 0.33 22.83
CA ARG A 118 -2.59 0.70 22.12
C ARG A 118 -2.79 -0.16 20.88
N PRO A 119 -4.00 -0.71 20.67
CA PRO A 119 -4.29 -1.49 19.48
C PRO A 119 -4.44 -0.59 18.26
N LYS A 120 -4.14 -1.15 17.09
CA LYS A 120 -4.34 -0.50 15.80
C LYS A 120 -5.69 -0.89 15.20
N VAL A 121 -6.44 0.11 14.76
CA VAL A 121 -7.68 -0.05 14.00
C VAL A 121 -7.45 0.56 12.63
N THR A 122 -7.83 -0.17 11.59
CA THR A 122 -7.69 0.25 10.19
C THR A 122 -9.04 0.27 9.52
N LEU A 123 -9.44 1.41 8.95
CA LEU A 123 -10.62 1.49 8.09
C LEU A 123 -10.24 1.00 6.69
N VAL A 124 -10.97 0.03 6.16
CA VAL A 124 -10.73 -0.58 4.85
C VAL A 124 -11.93 -0.32 3.95
N ALA A 125 -11.68 0.23 2.76
CA ALA A 125 -12.61 0.23 1.65
C ALA A 125 -12.11 -0.76 0.59
N ARG A 126 -12.92 -1.78 0.28
CA ARG A 126 -12.57 -2.90 -0.61
C ARG A 126 -13.48 -2.93 -1.83
N MET A 127 -12.87 -3.17 -2.99
CA MET A 127 -13.54 -3.52 -4.25
C MET A 127 -12.83 -4.73 -4.85
N VAL A 128 -13.56 -5.65 -5.47
CA VAL A 128 -12.97 -6.76 -6.22
C VAL A 128 -13.36 -6.64 -7.69
N ALA A 129 -12.38 -6.76 -8.57
CA ALA A 129 -12.59 -6.80 -10.02
C ALA A 129 -12.10 -8.12 -10.60
N SER A 130 -12.95 -8.75 -11.40
CA SER A 130 -12.67 -10.02 -12.05
C SER A 130 -12.54 -9.79 -13.55
N VAL A 131 -11.30 -9.80 -14.05
CA VAL A 131 -11.01 -9.61 -15.48
C VAL A 131 -10.65 -10.96 -16.06
N ALA A 132 -11.62 -11.56 -16.77
CA ALA A 132 -11.51 -12.93 -17.27
C ALA A 132 -11.12 -13.92 -16.15
N ASN A 133 -9.91 -14.47 -16.20
CA ASN A 133 -9.41 -15.47 -15.25
C ASN A 133 -8.76 -14.86 -13.98
N TYR A 134 -8.61 -13.54 -13.90
CA TYR A 134 -7.94 -12.86 -12.80
C TYR A 134 -8.91 -12.21 -11.83
N ASP A 135 -8.64 -12.34 -10.53
CA ASP A 135 -9.36 -11.62 -9.47
C ASP A 135 -8.41 -10.64 -8.75
N TYR A 136 -8.74 -9.35 -8.84
CA TYR A 136 -8.01 -8.26 -8.22
C TYR A 136 -8.75 -7.71 -7.00
N ILE A 137 -8.19 -7.92 -5.81
CA ILE A 137 -8.73 -7.40 -4.54
C ILE A 137 -8.06 -6.05 -4.25
N MET A 138 -8.81 -4.97 -4.40
CA MET A 138 -8.32 -3.59 -4.27
C MET A 138 -8.76 -2.99 -2.93
N ASP A 139 -7.82 -2.86 -2.00
CA ASP A 139 -8.04 -2.27 -0.68
C ASP A 139 -7.41 -0.89 -0.57
N TRP A 140 -8.21 0.09 -0.15
CA TRP A 140 -7.73 1.33 0.46
C TRP A 140 -7.84 1.23 1.97
N GLU A 141 -6.71 1.34 2.65
CA GLU A 141 -6.61 1.24 4.10
C GLU A 141 -6.21 2.59 4.68
N PHE A 142 -7.00 3.07 5.65
CA PHE A 142 -6.76 4.30 6.39
C PHE A 142 -6.49 3.96 7.85
N GLN A 143 -5.34 4.39 8.35
CA GLN A 143 -4.87 4.07 9.70
C GLN A 143 -4.87 5.31 10.58
N MET A 144 -5.11 5.11 11.88
CA MET A 144 -5.19 6.22 12.85
C MET A 144 -3.87 7.01 13.00
N ASP A 145 -2.74 6.46 12.59
CA ASP A 145 -1.44 7.14 12.57
C ASP A 145 -1.22 7.99 11.30
N GLY A 146 -2.26 8.19 10.48
CA GLY A 146 -2.20 8.98 9.24
C GLY A 146 -1.65 8.21 8.04
N LEU A 147 -1.47 6.88 8.15
CA LEU A 147 -1.02 6.06 7.04
C LEU A 147 -2.19 5.68 6.13
N VAL A 148 -2.00 5.95 4.83
CA VAL A 148 -2.87 5.47 3.74
C VAL A 148 -2.12 4.37 2.99
N ARG A 149 -2.65 3.15 3.01
CA ARG A 149 -2.07 2.01 2.30
C ARG A 149 -3.01 1.55 1.20
N ILE A 150 -2.43 1.32 0.04
CA ILE A 150 -3.11 0.66 -1.06
C ILE A 150 -2.56 -0.76 -1.13
N LYS A 151 -3.44 -1.75 -1.05
CA LYS A 151 -3.09 -3.16 -1.18
C LYS A 151 -3.81 -3.74 -2.39
N VAL A 152 -3.06 -4.47 -3.21
CA VAL A 152 -3.61 -5.27 -4.31
C VAL A 152 -3.37 -6.73 -3.98
N GLY A 153 -4.46 -7.49 -3.80
CA GLY A 153 -4.43 -8.95 -3.73
C GLY A 153 -4.69 -9.56 -5.11
N LEU A 154 -3.98 -10.62 -5.43
CA LEU A 154 -4.18 -11.41 -6.65
C LEU A 154 -4.73 -12.79 -6.29
N SER A 155 -5.78 -13.20 -6.99
CA SER A 155 -6.39 -14.53 -6.94
C SER A 155 -6.89 -14.89 -8.35
N GLY A 156 -7.69 -15.95 -8.45
CA GLY A 156 -8.31 -16.40 -9.69
C GLY A 156 -7.70 -17.70 -10.20
N ILE A 157 -7.70 -17.84 -11.53
CA ILE A 157 -7.29 -19.05 -12.22
C ILE A 157 -6.16 -18.68 -13.19
N LEU A 158 -5.11 -19.49 -13.27
CA LEU A 158 -4.04 -19.27 -14.24
C LEU A 158 -4.59 -19.45 -15.67
N MET A 159 -4.23 -18.55 -16.58
CA MET A 159 -4.39 -18.83 -18.00
C MET A 159 -3.32 -19.82 -18.42
N VAL A 160 -3.74 -20.91 -19.06
CA VAL A 160 -2.88 -22.07 -19.31
C VAL A 160 -2.63 -22.31 -20.79
N LYS A 161 -1.44 -22.82 -21.10
CA LYS A 161 -1.04 -23.36 -22.39
C LYS A 161 -1.12 -24.89 -22.33
N GLY A 162 -1.83 -25.48 -23.29
CA GLY A 162 -1.86 -26.93 -23.45
C GLY A 162 -0.52 -27.46 -23.95
N THR A 163 -0.10 -28.61 -23.45
CA THR A 163 1.10 -29.32 -23.92
C THR A 163 0.87 -30.83 -23.96
N SER A 164 1.65 -31.55 -24.77
CA SER A 164 1.68 -33.01 -24.73
C SER A 164 2.41 -33.57 -23.51
N TYR A 165 3.16 -32.73 -22.77
CA TYR A 165 3.92 -33.20 -21.61
C TYR A 165 3.02 -33.66 -20.47
N SER A 166 3.26 -34.87 -19.99
CA SER A 166 2.61 -35.40 -18.80
C SER A 166 3.47 -35.24 -17.53
N HIS A 167 4.81 -35.29 -17.69
CA HIS A 167 5.77 -35.17 -16.60
C HIS A 167 6.89 -34.16 -16.93
N LEU A 168 7.46 -33.54 -15.89
CA LEU A 168 8.60 -32.61 -16.04
C LEU A 168 9.82 -33.24 -16.72
N SER A 169 10.00 -34.56 -16.61
CA SER A 169 11.09 -35.26 -17.29
C SER A 169 11.00 -35.17 -18.82
N GLU A 170 9.79 -35.08 -19.38
CA GLU A 170 9.56 -34.97 -20.83
C GLU A 170 9.87 -33.57 -21.38
N ALA A 171 9.78 -32.57 -20.51
CA ALA A 171 10.10 -31.18 -20.83
C ALA A 171 11.62 -30.89 -20.77
N ARG A 172 12.42 -31.79 -20.17
CA ARG A 172 13.87 -31.60 -20.06
C ARG A 172 14.50 -31.53 -21.44
N GLY A 173 15.14 -30.40 -21.75
CA GLY A 173 15.74 -30.12 -23.06
C GLY A 173 14.87 -29.25 -23.98
N ASN A 174 13.58 -29.07 -23.67
CA ASN A 174 12.66 -28.19 -24.40
C ASN A 174 12.09 -27.08 -23.48
N GLU A 175 12.80 -26.75 -22.40
CA GLU A 175 12.38 -25.74 -21.42
C GLU A 175 12.14 -24.36 -22.05
N GLY A 176 12.89 -24.07 -23.13
CA GLY A 176 12.74 -22.85 -23.92
C GLY A 176 11.36 -22.70 -24.58
N ASP A 177 10.70 -23.80 -24.94
CA ASP A 177 9.41 -23.79 -25.65
C ASP A 177 8.21 -23.72 -24.69
N MET A 178 8.44 -23.98 -23.40
CA MET A 178 7.38 -23.94 -22.40
C MET A 178 6.96 -22.51 -22.07
N HIS A 179 7.91 -21.58 -22.03
CA HIS A 179 7.70 -20.18 -21.60
C HIS A 179 6.91 -20.08 -20.28
N GLY A 180 7.09 -21.07 -19.40
CA GLY A 180 6.14 -21.38 -18.35
C GLY A 180 6.55 -22.57 -17.50
N THR A 181 5.74 -22.89 -16.50
CA THR A 181 5.93 -24.05 -15.62
C THR A 181 4.85 -25.09 -15.91
N LEU A 182 5.22 -26.37 -16.00
CA LEU A 182 4.24 -27.47 -16.06
C LEU A 182 3.58 -27.60 -14.67
N LEU A 183 2.31 -27.23 -14.58
CA LEU A 183 1.54 -27.21 -13.33
C LEU A 183 0.86 -28.55 -13.05
N SER A 184 0.44 -29.22 -14.12
CA SER A 184 -0.24 -30.51 -14.11
C SER A 184 -0.02 -31.20 -15.45
N GLU A 185 -0.52 -32.42 -15.57
CA GLU A 185 -0.54 -33.15 -16.83
C GLU A 185 -1.15 -32.26 -17.93
N ASN A 186 -0.41 -32.08 -19.03
CA ASN A 186 -0.81 -31.28 -20.19
C ASN A 186 -1.01 -29.78 -19.96
N VAL A 187 -0.66 -29.23 -18.78
CA VAL A 187 -1.00 -27.86 -18.41
C VAL A 187 0.25 -27.06 -18.05
N ILE A 188 0.59 -26.07 -18.88
CA ILE A 188 1.65 -25.10 -18.61
C ILE A 188 1.02 -23.78 -18.13
N GLY A 189 1.47 -23.29 -16.98
CA GLY A 189 1.24 -21.91 -16.55
C GLY A 189 2.26 -21.00 -17.22
N VAL A 190 1.81 -20.20 -18.17
CA VAL A 190 2.68 -19.27 -18.92
C VAL A 190 3.13 -18.14 -18.01
N ILE A 191 4.43 -17.82 -18.04
CA ILE A 191 4.98 -16.71 -17.25
C ILE A 191 4.35 -15.39 -17.73
N HIS A 192 3.93 -14.57 -16.77
CA HIS A 192 3.39 -13.24 -17.02
C HIS A 192 3.60 -12.37 -15.80
N ASP A 193 3.55 -11.05 -16.01
CA ASP A 193 3.63 -10.06 -14.95
C ASP A 193 2.27 -9.38 -14.72
N HIS A 194 2.07 -8.81 -13.54
CA HIS A 194 0.97 -7.89 -13.25
C HIS A 194 1.53 -6.54 -12.82
N TYR A 195 1.45 -5.55 -13.69
CA TYR A 195 1.79 -4.17 -13.37
C TYR A 195 0.52 -3.39 -13.04
N VAL A 196 0.48 -2.75 -11.86
CA VAL A 196 -0.66 -1.90 -11.48
C VAL A 196 -0.18 -0.47 -11.30
N THR A 197 -0.74 0.43 -12.11
CA THR A 197 -0.40 1.86 -12.09
C THR A 197 -1.46 2.63 -11.32
N PHE A 198 -1.03 3.38 -10.30
CA PHE A 198 -1.90 4.28 -9.55
C PHE A 198 -1.65 5.73 -9.93
N ARG A 199 -2.73 6.47 -10.20
CA ARG A 199 -2.72 7.93 -10.21
C ARG A 199 -3.02 8.41 -8.78
N LEU A 200 -2.06 9.10 -8.18
CA LEU A 200 -2.17 9.71 -6.86
C LEU A 200 -1.98 11.21 -7.00
N ASP A 201 -3.09 11.93 -6.97
CA ASP A 201 -3.15 13.39 -7.01
C ASP A 201 -3.08 13.92 -5.58
N MET A 202 -1.88 14.32 -5.18
CA MET A 202 -1.52 14.60 -3.80
C MET A 202 -1.62 16.11 -3.55
N ASP A 203 -2.36 16.47 -2.50
CA ASP A 203 -2.53 17.84 -2.03
C ASP A 203 -2.12 17.91 -0.55
N VAL A 204 -0.84 17.72 -0.26
CA VAL A 204 -0.30 17.71 1.10
C VAL A 204 -0.40 19.12 1.68
N ASP A 205 -1.37 19.30 2.58
CA ASP A 205 -1.84 20.61 3.03
C ASP A 205 -2.17 21.56 1.86
N GLY A 206 -2.63 21.07 0.72
CA GLY A 206 -2.97 21.86 -0.47
C GLY A 206 -2.06 21.58 -1.67
N ALA A 207 -2.38 22.20 -2.81
CA ALA A 207 -1.88 21.80 -4.13
C ALA A 207 -0.41 22.16 -4.45
N ASP A 208 0.17 23.15 -3.76
CA ASP A 208 1.54 23.61 -4.04
C ASP A 208 2.57 22.66 -3.41
N ASN A 209 2.81 21.52 -4.06
CA ASN A 209 3.70 20.47 -3.56
C ASN A 209 4.95 20.27 -4.44
N SER A 210 6.06 19.91 -3.78
CA SER A 210 7.30 19.46 -4.42
C SER A 210 7.63 18.03 -4.04
N PHE A 211 8.19 17.27 -4.97
CA PHE A 211 8.72 15.92 -4.72
C PHE A 211 10.21 15.97 -4.39
N VAL A 212 10.59 15.36 -3.27
CA VAL A 212 11.98 15.28 -2.80
C VAL A 212 12.38 13.82 -2.66
N ARG A 213 13.51 13.43 -3.26
CA ARG A 213 14.09 12.11 -3.05
C ARG A 213 15.15 12.19 -1.96
N VAL A 214 15.07 11.31 -0.95
CA VAL A 214 16.11 11.20 0.07
C VAL A 214 16.80 9.87 -0.07
N GLU A 215 18.12 9.93 -0.07
CA GLU A 215 19.00 8.78 -0.15
C GLU A 215 19.83 8.69 1.12
N MET A 216 20.07 7.48 1.61
CA MET A 216 21.04 7.28 2.67
C MET A 216 22.43 7.14 2.02
N ALA A 217 23.26 8.16 2.17
CA ALA A 217 24.65 8.13 1.72
C ALA A 217 25.58 7.64 2.85
N ARG A 218 26.67 6.97 2.48
CA ARG A 218 27.76 6.71 3.43
C ARG A 218 28.54 8.01 3.62
N GLN A 219 28.80 8.37 4.87
CA GLN A 219 29.66 9.49 5.23
C GLN A 219 31.03 8.94 5.64
N GLU A 220 32.09 9.42 5.00
CA GLU A 220 33.46 9.11 5.40
C GLU A 220 33.87 10.01 6.56
N THR A 221 34.40 9.42 7.64
CA THR A 221 34.97 10.17 8.76
C THR A 221 36.45 10.45 8.49
N GLY A 222 36.87 11.72 8.57
CA GLY A 222 38.26 12.13 8.31
C GLY A 222 39.30 11.49 9.26
N PRO A 223 40.60 11.52 8.90
CA PRO A 223 41.66 10.96 9.73
C PRO A 223 41.79 11.73 11.05
N GLY A 224 41.59 11.04 12.18
CA GLY A 224 41.56 11.63 13.53
C GLY A 224 40.16 11.70 14.17
N GLY A 225 39.11 11.23 13.49
CA GLY A 225 37.75 11.17 14.02
C GLY A 225 37.40 9.91 14.83
N VAL A 226 36.22 9.95 15.48
CA VAL A 226 35.56 8.91 16.31
C VAL A 226 35.73 7.46 15.81
N PRO A 227 35.66 6.44 16.69
CA PRO A 227 35.89 5.03 16.32
C PRO A 227 35.01 4.47 15.18
N ARG A 228 33.84 5.09 14.93
CA ARG A 228 32.95 4.70 13.83
C ARG A 228 33.45 5.25 12.50
N ARG A 229 33.80 4.34 11.58
CA ARG A 229 34.42 4.68 10.29
C ARG A 229 33.44 5.04 9.16
N GLN A 230 32.19 4.56 9.21
CA GLN A 230 31.21 4.73 8.12
C GLN A 230 29.77 4.91 8.65
N PRO A 231 29.44 6.04 9.28
CA PRO A 231 28.05 6.39 9.52
C PRO A 231 27.29 6.57 8.19
N ARG A 232 25.96 6.36 8.23
CA ARG A 232 25.08 6.76 7.13
C ARG A 232 24.45 8.10 7.46
N GLN A 233 24.33 8.97 6.46
CA GLN A 233 23.69 10.27 6.56
C GLN A 233 22.62 10.40 5.47
N GLU A 234 21.53 11.10 5.79
CA GLU A 234 20.52 11.46 4.79
C GLU A 234 21.09 12.52 3.83
N ASP A 235 21.08 12.21 2.54
CA ASP A 235 21.34 13.14 1.45
C ASP A 235 20.02 13.40 0.72
N ALA A 236 19.44 14.59 0.93
CA ALA A 236 18.18 14.98 0.33
C ALA A 236 18.44 15.70 -1.00
N ARG A 237 18.16 15.02 -2.12
CA ARG A 237 18.33 15.59 -3.45
C ARG A 237 16.98 15.99 -4.02
N ARG A 238 16.85 17.28 -4.33
CA ARG A 238 15.74 17.81 -5.14
C ARG A 238 16.01 17.41 -6.59
N ARG A 239 15.28 16.42 -7.10
CA ARG A 239 15.35 16.00 -8.50
C ARG A 239 13.95 15.66 -9.03
N PRO A 240 13.63 15.98 -10.29
CA PRO A 240 12.58 15.26 -10.98
C PRO A 240 13.01 13.79 -11.10
N VAL A 241 12.30 12.89 -10.43
CA VAL A 241 12.64 11.46 -10.46
C VAL A 241 12.04 10.83 -11.71
N ARG A 242 12.90 10.25 -12.56
CA ARG A 242 12.55 9.10 -13.40
C ARG A 242 12.92 7.83 -12.64
N VAL A 243 12.00 6.87 -12.65
CA VAL A 243 12.05 5.45 -12.20
C VAL A 243 13.06 5.14 -11.07
N PRO A 244 12.62 4.69 -9.87
CA PRO A 244 13.55 4.23 -8.86
C PRO A 244 14.32 3.01 -9.37
N GLU A 245 15.63 3.13 -9.52
CA GLU A 245 16.50 1.96 -9.56
C GLU A 245 16.42 1.31 -8.17
N GLN A 246 15.90 0.08 -8.06
CA GLN A 246 15.80 -0.64 -6.78
C GLN A 246 17.18 -1.18 -6.33
N ARG A 247 18.18 -0.30 -6.23
CA ARG A 247 19.47 -0.61 -5.61
C ARG A 247 19.62 0.17 -4.31
N GLY A 248 18.87 -0.26 -3.29
CA GLY A 248 18.97 0.27 -1.92
C GLY A 248 17.64 0.74 -1.35
N GLY A 249 17.58 0.91 -0.03
CA GLY A 249 16.42 1.47 0.65
C GLY A 249 16.26 2.95 0.32
N HIS A 250 15.38 3.27 -0.64
CA HIS A 250 15.07 4.64 -1.05
C HIS A 250 13.70 5.06 -0.48
N SER A 251 13.58 6.31 -0.05
CA SER A 251 12.30 6.91 0.36
C SER A 251 12.10 8.26 -0.36
N GLY A 252 10.86 8.53 -0.79
CA GLY A 252 10.46 9.80 -1.40
C GLY A 252 9.54 10.58 -0.47
N TYR A 253 9.61 11.91 -0.53
CA TYR A 253 8.81 12.83 0.27
C TYR A 253 8.04 13.75 -0.66
N LEU A 254 6.82 14.08 -0.24
CA LEU A 254 6.07 15.20 -0.79
C LEU A 254 5.98 16.27 0.30
N VAL A 255 6.35 17.49 -0.06
CA VAL A 255 6.41 18.61 0.89
C VAL A 255 5.74 19.82 0.28
N ARG A 256 4.96 20.53 1.07
CA ARG A 256 4.44 21.85 0.70
C ARG A 256 5.56 22.88 0.85
N GLU A 257 5.77 23.71 -0.16
CA GLU A 257 6.79 24.75 -0.10
C GLU A 257 6.23 26.03 0.55
N ARG A 258 6.40 26.18 1.87
CA ARG A 258 6.32 27.51 2.51
C ARG A 258 7.63 27.85 3.23
N PRO A 259 8.08 29.12 3.21
CA PRO A 259 9.25 29.57 3.96
C PRO A 259 9.16 29.30 5.47
N SER A 260 7.94 29.26 6.04
CA SER A 260 7.65 28.97 7.46
C SER A 260 7.90 27.52 7.89
N ASP A 261 8.02 26.59 6.93
CA ASP A 261 8.03 25.15 7.21
C ASP A 261 9.46 24.59 7.29
N ARG A 262 10.48 25.45 7.13
CA ARG A 262 11.91 25.08 7.22
C ARG A 262 12.32 24.54 8.61
N GLU A 263 11.52 24.77 9.64
CA GLU A 263 11.74 24.23 10.99
C GLU A 263 10.89 22.98 11.32
N GLN A 264 9.94 22.58 10.46
CA GLN A 264 8.85 21.65 10.84
C GLN A 264 8.94 20.23 10.24
N GLY A 265 9.96 19.92 9.44
CA GLY A 265 10.10 18.61 8.78
C GLY A 265 9.07 18.36 7.67
N PRO A 266 9.14 17.22 6.95
CA PRO A 266 8.30 16.98 5.78
C PRO A 266 6.84 16.62 6.13
N GLY A 267 5.88 17.11 5.33
CA GLY A 267 4.43 16.91 5.54
C GLY A 267 3.90 15.52 5.16
N ALA A 268 4.44 14.87 4.12
CA ALA A 268 4.06 13.50 3.73
C ALA A 268 5.25 12.69 3.20
N VAL A 269 5.25 11.38 3.46
CA VAL A 269 6.25 10.44 2.94
C VAL A 269 5.57 9.39 2.08
N VAL A 270 6.10 9.19 0.87
CA VAL A 270 5.64 8.14 -0.04
C VAL A 270 6.69 7.04 -0.07
N HIS A 271 6.31 5.86 0.40
CA HIS A 271 7.10 4.65 0.32
C HIS A 271 6.54 3.73 -0.76
N ALA A 272 7.34 3.46 -1.79
CA ALA A 272 7.10 2.37 -2.71
C ALA A 272 7.95 1.18 -2.26
N GLY A 273 7.33 0.01 -2.06
CA GLY A 273 8.08 -1.18 -1.67
C GLY A 273 7.21 -2.43 -1.65
N VAL A 274 7.81 -3.54 -2.06
CA VAL A 274 7.33 -4.88 -1.73
C VAL A 274 7.61 -5.08 -0.24
N PRO A 275 6.65 -5.56 0.60
CA PRO A 275 6.97 -5.92 1.98
C PRO A 275 8.12 -6.92 2.00
N PRO A 276 8.93 -6.96 3.07
CA PRO A 276 9.88 -8.06 3.25
C PRO A 276 9.11 -9.39 3.17
N HIS A 277 9.70 -10.36 2.44
CA HIS A 277 9.12 -11.68 2.18
C HIS A 277 8.40 -12.25 3.40
N PRO A 278 7.21 -12.87 3.24
CA PRO A 278 6.63 -13.64 4.32
C PRO A 278 7.59 -14.74 4.75
N VAL A 279 7.51 -15.09 6.04
CA VAL A 279 8.15 -16.26 6.65
C VAL A 279 7.95 -17.48 5.72
N PRO A 280 8.95 -18.39 5.57
CA PRO A 280 8.80 -19.56 4.71
C PRO A 280 7.50 -20.32 5.04
N GLY A 281 6.60 -20.42 4.06
CA GLY A 281 5.27 -21.05 4.21
C GLY A 281 4.07 -20.13 3.92
N GLY A 282 4.27 -18.83 3.73
CA GLY A 282 3.20 -17.92 3.28
C GLY A 282 3.18 -17.71 1.76
N LEU A 283 1.99 -17.76 1.15
CA LEU A 283 1.77 -17.45 -0.27
C LEU A 283 2.20 -16.00 -0.60
N PRO A 284 3.06 -15.76 -1.61
CA PRO A 284 3.52 -14.42 -1.98
C PRO A 284 2.64 -13.80 -3.06
N HIS A 285 1.54 -13.11 -2.71
CA HIS A 285 0.65 -12.51 -3.72
C HIS A 285 0.21 -11.07 -3.45
N HIS A 286 1.05 -10.25 -2.81
CA HIS A 286 0.66 -8.87 -2.49
C HIS A 286 1.67 -7.83 -2.96
N ALA A 287 1.23 -6.97 -3.87
CA ALA A 287 1.88 -5.70 -4.16
C ALA A 287 1.30 -4.62 -3.22
N HIS A 288 2.16 -3.80 -2.63
CA HIS A 288 1.77 -2.75 -1.70
C HIS A 288 2.35 -1.40 -2.10
N ARG A 289 1.58 -0.35 -1.89
CA ARG A 289 2.08 1.03 -1.91
C ARG A 289 1.64 1.75 -0.65
N VAL A 290 2.56 2.44 -0.01
CA VAL A 290 2.34 3.06 1.30
C VAL A 290 2.58 4.56 1.20
N VAL A 291 1.57 5.34 1.54
CA VAL A 291 1.73 6.77 1.80
C VAL A 291 1.57 6.96 3.30
N LYS A 292 2.64 7.37 3.97
CA LYS A 292 2.62 7.67 5.40
C LYS A 292 2.72 9.18 5.60
N LEU A 293 1.70 9.77 6.20
CA LEU A 293 1.79 11.15 6.69
C LEU A 293 2.53 11.15 8.02
N ARG A 294 3.31 12.19 8.27
CA ARG A 294 3.67 12.53 9.65
C ARG A 294 2.69 13.61 10.10
N PRO A 295 1.78 13.32 11.04
CA PRO A 295 1.18 14.39 11.83
C PRO A 295 2.32 15.17 12.50
N GLN A 296 2.16 16.49 12.66
CA GLN A 296 3.09 17.30 13.45
C GLN A 296 3.20 16.69 14.85
N ALA A 297 4.27 15.94 15.10
CA ALA A 297 4.65 15.54 16.45
C ALA A 297 5.37 16.72 17.11
N SER A 298 4.64 17.81 17.32
CA SER A 298 5.02 18.87 18.22
C SER A 298 3.98 18.84 19.34
N GLN A 299 4.40 18.40 20.53
CA GLN A 299 3.64 18.43 21.79
C GLN A 299 2.59 17.34 22.03
N LEU A 300 3.00 16.06 22.07
CA LEU A 300 2.31 15.04 22.88
C LEU A 300 2.98 14.78 24.25
N LEU A 301 3.92 15.66 24.62
CA LEU A 301 4.48 15.80 25.97
C LEU A 301 4.26 17.25 26.42
N ARG A 302 3.00 17.66 26.60
CA ARG A 302 2.70 18.77 27.50
C ARG A 302 2.09 18.18 28.76
N GLU A 303 2.76 18.45 29.86
CA GLU A 303 2.46 18.04 31.22
C GLU A 303 0.95 18.07 31.47
N GLN A 304 0.35 16.92 31.79
CA GLN A 304 -0.87 16.97 32.57
C GLN A 304 -0.48 17.49 33.96
N PRO A 305 -1.18 18.51 34.49
CA PRO A 305 -0.89 19.01 35.83
C PRO A 305 -1.11 17.86 36.83
N HIS A 306 -0.07 17.54 37.60
CA HIS A 306 -0.17 16.61 38.72
C HIS A 306 -1.35 16.98 39.61
N PRO A 307 -2.23 16.04 39.99
CA PRO A 307 -3.15 16.28 41.09
C PRO A 307 -2.31 16.49 42.36
N GLN A 308 -2.40 17.70 42.93
CA GLN A 308 -1.86 17.99 44.25
C GLN A 308 -2.46 17.00 45.25
N ALA A 309 -1.61 16.27 45.95
CA ALA A 309 -2.02 15.40 47.05
C ALA A 309 -2.69 16.27 48.13
N ALA A 310 -3.95 15.99 48.42
CA ALA A 310 -4.64 16.57 49.57
C ALA A 310 -3.99 16.07 50.87
N PRO A 311 -3.80 16.92 51.90
CA PRO A 311 -3.25 16.49 53.17
C PRO A 311 -4.25 15.57 53.90
N ASP A 312 -3.72 14.43 54.37
CA ASP A 312 -4.41 13.43 55.17
C ASP A 312 -4.88 14.06 56.49
N GLN A 313 -6.18 14.37 56.59
CA GLN A 313 -6.83 14.60 57.87
C GLN A 313 -7.50 13.30 58.30
N ARG A 314 -6.86 12.60 59.24
CA ARG A 314 -7.54 11.66 60.13
C ARG A 314 -7.45 12.19 61.55
N GLY A 315 -8.62 12.52 62.09
CA GLY A 315 -8.91 12.33 63.51
C GLY A 315 -9.25 10.87 63.80
#